data_AF-A0A5D2TLB1-F1
#
_entry.id   AF-A0A5D2TLB1-F1
#
_cell.length_a   1.000
_cell.length_b   1.000
_cell.length_c   1.000
_cell.angle_alpha   90.00
_cell.angle_beta   90.00
_cell.angle_gamma   90.00
#
_symmetry.space_group_name_H-M   'P 1'
#
loop_
_entity.id
_entity.type
_entity.pdbx_description
1 polymer ?
#
loop_
_entity_poly.entity_id
_entity_poly.type
_entity_poly.pdbx_seq_one_letter_code
_entity_poly.pdbx_strand_id
1 'polypeptide(L)'
;MATRDSISAIKARVEEFKRTVQVQKARRDEYESIISQESLALAKFEKVRHEIKENGEIHEAISWYNRVLGFQIEGGHGVKFTFNDMNIENPKQEYSLIIRHANDGYSLLDCDPPLNGIGELINELNRTNGLFKFVRITREKFQEAAALGLQPQSTSFRQGSSAISMSCPALSVSTDISESSTKKNEHRVPLQEVNRQVEEVNYRSKSPSKATENKLYDGRFNRYSKKPN
;
A
#
# COMPACT_ATOMS: atom_id res chain seq x y z
N MET A 1 -3.11 87.85 -0.22
CA MET A 1 -4.01 86.77 -0.66
C MET A 1 -3.23 85.64 -1.35
N ALA A 2 -2.39 85.94 -2.36
CA ALA A 2 -1.65 84.94 -3.15
C ALA A 2 -0.82 83.87 -2.39
N THR A 3 -0.23 84.21 -1.24
CA THR A 3 0.58 83.26 -0.44
C THR A 3 -0.25 82.24 0.34
N ARG A 4 -1.48 82.58 0.72
CA ARG A 4 -2.39 81.68 1.44
C ARG A 4 -3.02 80.66 0.50
N ASP A 5 -3.30 81.08 -0.72
CA ASP A 5 -3.88 80.25 -1.77
C ASP A 5 -2.85 79.23 -2.29
N SER A 6 -1.58 79.62 -2.41
CA SER A 6 -0.49 78.71 -2.78
C SER A 6 -0.22 77.63 -1.73
N ILE A 7 -0.23 77.98 -0.45
CA ILE A 7 -0.12 77.01 0.66
C ILE A 7 -1.32 76.04 0.64
N SER A 8 -2.53 76.55 0.40
CA SER A 8 -3.74 75.73 0.31
C SER A 8 -3.68 74.76 -0.87
N ALA A 9 -3.22 75.22 -2.04
CA ALA A 9 -3.03 74.38 -3.23
C ALA A 9 -1.98 73.29 -3.02
N ILE A 10 -0.86 73.60 -2.34
CA ILE A 10 0.16 72.60 -1.99
C ILE A 10 -0.42 71.53 -1.06
N LYS A 11 -1.17 71.93 -0.03
CA LYS A 11 -1.81 70.99 0.90
C LYS A 11 -2.79 70.05 0.21
N ALA A 12 -3.58 70.56 -0.73
CA ALA A 12 -4.50 69.75 -1.53
C ALA A 12 -3.74 68.68 -2.35
N ARG A 13 -2.65 69.07 -3.03
CA ARG A 13 -1.81 68.13 -3.79
C ARG A 13 -1.15 67.06 -2.92
N VAL A 14 -0.73 67.40 -1.70
CA VAL A 14 -0.15 66.43 -0.76
C VAL A 14 -1.17 65.38 -0.33
N GLU A 15 -2.41 65.80 -0.04
CA GLU A 15 -3.48 64.86 0.32
C GLU A 15 -3.92 63.99 -0.86
N GLU A 16 -3.96 64.55 -2.07
CA GLU A 16 -4.19 63.78 -3.30
C GLU A 16 -3.10 62.73 -3.54
N PHE A 17 -1.83 63.14 -3.43
CA PHE A 17 -0.70 62.24 -3.55
C PHE A 17 -0.74 61.11 -2.52
N LYS A 18 -1.07 61.44 -1.25
CA LYS A 18 -1.24 60.46 -0.18
C LYS A 18 -2.32 59.43 -0.48
N ARG A 19 -3.48 59.86 -1.01
CA ARG A 19 -4.54 58.94 -1.46
C ARG A 19 -4.05 58.03 -2.58
N THR A 20 -3.37 58.57 -3.59
CA THR A 20 -2.83 57.78 -4.71
C THR A 20 -1.84 56.73 -4.23
N VAL A 21 -0.93 57.09 -3.31
CA VAL A 21 0.02 56.14 -2.71
C VAL A 21 -0.71 55.03 -1.95
N GLN A 22 -1.76 55.35 -1.20
CA GLN A 22 -2.55 54.32 -0.49
C GLN A 22 -3.26 53.37 -1.45
N VAL A 23 -3.86 53.89 -2.53
CA VAL A 23 -4.49 53.05 -3.56
C VAL A 23 -3.47 52.16 -4.26
N GLN A 24 -2.29 52.67 -4.58
CA GLN A 24 -1.22 51.86 -5.18
C GLN A 24 -0.71 50.78 -4.25
N LYS A 25 -0.56 51.07 -2.94
CA LYS A 25 -0.20 50.06 -1.94
C LYS A 25 -1.26 48.96 -1.87
N ALA A 26 -2.53 49.32 -1.73
CA ALA A 26 -3.62 48.35 -1.68
C ALA A 26 -3.66 47.45 -2.93
N ARG A 27 -3.48 48.02 -4.13
CA ARG A 27 -3.39 47.26 -5.38
C ARG A 27 -2.20 46.31 -5.40
N ARG A 28 -1.02 46.76 -4.98
CA ARG A 28 0.17 45.91 -4.92
C ARG A 28 -0.07 44.75 -3.95
N ASP A 29 -0.61 45.02 -2.78
CA ASP A 29 -0.86 44.00 -1.76
C ASP A 29 -1.92 42.97 -2.26
N GLU A 30 -2.91 43.42 -3.05
CA GLU A 30 -3.86 42.55 -3.76
C GLU A 30 -3.16 41.65 -4.79
N TYR A 31 -2.28 42.21 -5.63
CA TYR A 31 -1.49 41.42 -6.58
C TYR A 31 -0.55 40.43 -5.88
N GLU A 32 0.08 40.82 -4.78
CA GLU A 32 0.92 39.92 -3.97
C GLU A 32 0.10 38.75 -3.42
N SER A 33 -1.14 39.00 -2.98
CA SER A 33 -2.06 37.95 -2.54
C SER A 33 -2.43 37.00 -3.67
N ILE A 34 -2.76 37.53 -4.86
CA ILE A 34 -3.11 36.72 -6.04
C ILE A 34 -1.92 35.84 -6.44
N ILE A 35 -0.73 36.42 -6.59
CA ILE A 35 0.49 35.68 -6.96
C ILE A 35 0.82 34.62 -5.91
N SER A 36 0.66 34.92 -4.62
CA SER A 36 0.89 33.96 -3.54
C SER A 36 -0.10 32.79 -3.60
N GLN A 37 -1.37 33.06 -3.92
CA GLN A 37 -2.38 32.02 -4.08
C GLN A 37 -2.11 31.15 -5.31
N GLU A 38 -1.78 31.76 -6.45
CA GLU A 38 -1.49 31.04 -7.69
C GLU A 38 -0.22 30.20 -7.57
N SER A 39 0.86 30.75 -6.99
CA SER A 39 2.10 30.00 -6.75
C SER A 39 1.88 28.81 -5.82
N LEU A 40 1.06 28.96 -4.78
CA LEU A 40 0.66 27.85 -3.92
C LEU A 40 -0.14 26.79 -4.67
N ALA A 41 -1.08 27.19 -5.53
CA ALA A 41 -1.86 26.27 -6.35
C ALA A 41 -0.97 25.49 -7.31
N LEU A 42 -0.05 26.17 -8.01
CA LEU A 42 0.92 25.54 -8.92
C LEU A 42 1.81 24.53 -8.20
N ALA A 43 2.33 24.88 -7.03
CA ALA A 43 3.15 23.97 -6.23
C ALA A 43 2.38 22.70 -5.80
N LYS A 44 1.08 22.81 -5.50
CA LYS A 44 0.23 21.64 -5.23
C LYS A 44 0.03 20.78 -6.47
N PHE A 45 -0.28 21.38 -7.61
CA PHE A 45 -0.46 20.67 -8.87
C PHE A 45 0.80 19.94 -9.33
N GLU A 46 1.97 20.53 -9.13
CA GLU A 46 3.24 19.90 -9.48
C GLU A 46 3.52 18.66 -8.62
N LYS A 47 3.28 18.74 -7.31
CA LYS A 47 3.41 17.58 -6.42
C LYS A 47 2.48 16.44 -6.83
N VAL A 48 1.20 16.74 -7.05
CA VAL A 48 0.22 15.73 -7.48
C VAL A 48 0.62 15.10 -8.82
N ARG A 49 1.06 15.91 -9.79
CA ARG A 49 1.56 15.37 -11.07
C ARG A 49 2.78 14.48 -10.88
N HIS A 50 3.70 14.86 -9.99
CA HIS A 50 4.88 14.06 -9.70
C HIS A 50 4.50 12.72 -9.06
N GLU A 51 3.63 12.73 -8.05
CA GLU A 51 3.12 11.52 -7.39
C GLU A 51 2.39 10.60 -8.37
N ILE A 52 1.52 11.14 -9.24
CA ILE A 52 0.83 10.33 -10.26
C ILE A 52 1.83 9.71 -11.24
N LYS A 53 2.82 10.48 -11.69
CA LYS A 53 3.83 10.01 -12.63
C LYS A 53 4.73 8.93 -11.99
N GLU A 54 5.23 9.19 -10.79
CA GLU A 54 6.07 8.26 -10.03
C GLU A 54 5.32 6.96 -9.74
N ASN A 55 4.08 7.03 -9.28
CA ASN A 55 3.25 5.86 -9.07
C ASN A 55 3.03 5.09 -10.37
N GLY A 56 2.80 5.78 -11.49
CA GLY A 56 2.69 5.17 -12.82
C GLY A 56 3.95 4.39 -13.23
N GLU A 57 5.13 5.01 -13.08
CA GLU A 57 6.42 4.38 -13.39
C GLU A 57 6.69 3.17 -12.48
N ILE A 58 6.36 3.27 -11.19
CA ILE A 58 6.49 2.15 -10.24
C ILE A 58 5.56 1.00 -10.63
N HIS A 59 4.30 1.28 -10.96
CA HIS A 59 3.33 0.26 -11.37
C HIS A 59 3.73 -0.43 -12.69
N GLU A 60 4.28 0.33 -13.64
CA GLU A 60 4.82 -0.22 -14.88
C GLU A 60 6.01 -1.15 -14.61
N ALA A 61 6.95 -0.72 -13.77
CA ALA A 61 8.09 -1.53 -13.36
C ALA A 61 7.65 -2.83 -12.66
N ILE A 62 6.73 -2.75 -11.70
CA ILE A 62 6.15 -3.93 -11.02
C ILE A 62 5.50 -4.87 -12.02
N SER A 63 4.71 -4.35 -12.95
CA SER A 63 4.05 -5.15 -13.98
C SER A 63 5.06 -5.85 -14.90
N TRP A 64 6.14 -5.16 -15.26
CA TRP A 64 7.23 -5.73 -16.04
C TRP A 64 7.94 -6.86 -15.29
N TYR A 65 8.30 -6.65 -14.02
CA TYR A 65 8.94 -7.69 -13.19
C TYR A 65 8.03 -8.90 -12.99
N ASN A 66 6.75 -8.67 -12.68
CA ASN A 66 5.78 -9.75 -12.50
C ASN A 66 5.68 -10.62 -13.77
N ARG A 67 5.66 -9.98 -14.95
CA ARG A 67 5.58 -10.68 -16.24
C ARG A 67 6.87 -11.42 -16.59
N VAL A 68 8.03 -10.79 -16.42
CA VAL A 68 9.32 -11.36 -16.86
C VAL A 68 9.80 -12.45 -15.93
N LEU A 69 9.55 -12.31 -14.63
CA LEU A 69 10.01 -13.26 -13.63
C LEU A 69 8.99 -14.38 -13.37
N GLY A 70 7.73 -14.20 -13.76
CA GLY A 70 6.63 -15.07 -13.34
C GLY A 70 6.51 -15.07 -11.81
N PHE A 71 6.65 -13.90 -11.17
CA PHE A 71 6.80 -13.79 -9.74
C PHE A 71 6.04 -12.59 -9.21
N GLN A 72 5.14 -12.82 -8.25
CA GLN A 72 4.28 -11.80 -7.67
C GLN A 72 4.44 -11.78 -6.16
N ILE A 73 4.33 -10.58 -5.57
CA ILE A 73 4.42 -10.38 -4.13
C ILE A 73 3.15 -9.64 -3.68
N GLU A 74 2.43 -10.22 -2.74
CA GLU A 74 1.22 -9.64 -2.17
C GLU A 74 1.38 -9.45 -0.66
N GLY A 75 1.00 -8.26 -0.17
CA GLY A 75 0.99 -7.94 1.26
C GLY A 75 -0.38 -8.23 1.89
N GLY A 76 -0.38 -8.73 3.12
CA GLY A 76 -1.58 -9.01 3.91
C GLY A 76 -1.23 -9.41 5.35
N HIS A 77 -1.84 -10.48 5.87
CA HIS A 77 -1.48 -11.07 7.17
C HIS A 77 -0.02 -11.58 7.23
N GLY A 78 0.57 -11.80 6.06
CA GLY A 78 2.00 -11.96 5.83
C GLY A 78 2.35 -11.45 4.44
N VAL A 79 3.56 -11.74 3.98
CA VAL A 79 3.98 -11.52 2.59
C VAL A 79 3.83 -12.83 1.84
N LYS A 80 2.94 -12.85 0.84
CA LYS A 80 2.73 -13.97 -0.06
C LYS A 80 3.63 -13.81 -1.28
N PHE A 81 4.43 -14.82 -1.54
CA PHE A 81 5.23 -14.99 -2.75
C PHE A 81 4.51 -15.98 -3.65
N THR A 82 4.15 -15.56 -4.85
CA THR A 82 3.51 -16.41 -5.86
C THR A 82 4.46 -16.57 -7.03
N PHE A 83 4.68 -17.82 -7.44
CA PHE A 83 5.55 -18.20 -8.54
C PHE A 83 4.72 -18.89 -9.63
N ASN A 84 4.83 -18.35 -10.83
CA ASN A 84 4.19 -18.83 -12.05
C ASN A 84 5.26 -19.25 -13.05
N ASP A 85 4.85 -19.75 -14.22
CA ASP A 85 5.76 -20.14 -15.31
C ASP A 85 6.83 -21.16 -14.88
N MET A 86 6.51 -22.00 -13.90
CA MET A 86 7.43 -23.02 -13.38
C MET A 86 7.26 -24.39 -14.02
N ASN A 87 6.08 -24.68 -14.58
CA ASN A 87 5.81 -25.88 -15.34
C ASN A 87 5.46 -25.50 -16.79
N ILE A 88 6.22 -26.02 -17.76
CA ILE A 88 6.01 -25.76 -19.19
C ILE A 88 4.63 -26.28 -19.64
N GLU A 89 4.15 -27.38 -19.05
CA GLU A 89 2.85 -27.96 -19.40
C GLU A 89 1.68 -27.15 -18.85
N ASN A 90 1.87 -26.49 -17.71
CA ASN A 90 0.86 -25.61 -17.12
C ASN A 90 1.51 -24.33 -16.57
N PRO A 91 1.83 -23.34 -17.43
CA PRO A 91 2.52 -22.12 -17.02
C PRO A 91 1.67 -21.25 -16.09
N LYS A 92 0.35 -21.43 -16.11
CA LYS A 92 -0.60 -20.74 -15.23
C LYS A 92 -0.71 -21.38 -13.84
N GLN A 93 -0.04 -22.50 -13.59
CA GLN A 93 -0.05 -23.10 -12.27
C GLN A 93 0.69 -22.20 -11.29
N GLU A 94 -0.01 -21.78 -10.24
CA GLU A 94 0.53 -20.92 -9.20
C GLU A 94 1.05 -21.75 -8.04
N TYR A 95 2.28 -21.48 -7.62
CA TYR A 95 2.89 -22.04 -6.43
C TYR A 95 3.11 -20.90 -5.47
N SER A 96 2.79 -21.07 -4.20
CA SER A 96 2.86 -19.94 -3.28
C SER A 96 3.38 -20.28 -1.89
N LEU A 97 3.98 -19.27 -1.28
CA LEU A 97 4.53 -19.33 0.07
C LEU A 97 4.19 -18.03 0.79
N ILE A 98 3.70 -18.13 2.03
CA ILE A 98 3.40 -16.98 2.86
C ILE A 98 4.31 -16.99 4.08
N ILE A 99 5.10 -15.93 4.25
CA ILE A 99 5.91 -15.72 5.46
C ILE A 99 5.45 -14.48 6.20
N ARG A 100 5.62 -14.47 7.52
CA ARG A 100 5.33 -13.30 8.36
C ARG A 100 6.57 -12.93 9.15
N HIS A 101 6.91 -11.64 9.16
CA HIS A 101 7.93 -11.12 10.05
C HIS A 101 7.26 -10.55 11.31
N ALA A 102 7.50 -11.15 12.46
CA ALA A 102 6.98 -10.72 13.76
C ALA A 102 7.96 -11.13 14.88
N ASN A 103 8.06 -10.32 15.93
CA ASN A 103 8.95 -10.58 17.08
C ASN A 103 10.41 -10.85 16.66
N ASP A 104 10.94 -10.00 15.78
CA ASP A 104 12.31 -10.08 15.24
C ASP A 104 12.64 -11.39 14.50
N GLY A 105 11.62 -12.11 14.01
CA GLY A 105 11.79 -13.32 13.23
C GLY A 105 10.74 -13.52 12.15
N TYR A 106 11.12 -14.27 11.13
CA TYR A 106 10.28 -14.83 10.09
C TYR A 106 9.67 -16.15 10.54
N SER A 107 8.36 -16.29 10.34
CA SER A 107 7.63 -17.55 10.48
C SER A 107 6.93 -17.90 9.17
N LEU A 108 6.78 -19.21 8.92
CA LEU A 108 6.00 -19.73 7.81
C LEU A 108 4.52 -19.74 8.19
N LEU A 109 3.66 -19.14 7.36
CA LEU A 109 2.21 -19.16 7.52
C LEU A 109 1.56 -20.21 6.62
N ASP A 110 1.99 -20.28 5.36
CA ASP A 110 1.40 -21.18 4.36
C ASP A 110 2.41 -21.53 3.26
N CYS A 111 2.25 -22.69 2.64
CA CYS A 111 3.10 -23.19 1.56
C CYS A 111 2.32 -24.20 0.72
N ASP A 112 2.03 -23.84 -0.54
CA ASP A 112 1.30 -24.69 -1.47
C ASP A 112 2.06 -24.81 -2.81
N PRO A 113 2.49 -26.02 -3.21
CA PRO A 113 2.46 -27.28 -2.46
C PRO A 113 3.44 -27.26 -1.27
N PRO A 114 3.28 -28.15 -0.28
CA PRO A 114 4.23 -28.27 0.82
C PRO A 114 5.64 -28.60 0.33
N LEU A 115 6.63 -27.80 0.74
CA LEU A 115 8.03 -27.98 0.38
C LEU A 115 8.82 -28.70 1.47
N ASN A 116 9.62 -29.69 1.08
CA ASN A 116 10.59 -30.31 1.98
C ASN A 116 11.73 -29.34 2.31
N GLY A 117 12.17 -29.31 3.57
CA GLY A 117 13.28 -28.46 4.03
C GLY A 117 12.94 -26.97 4.20
N ILE A 118 11.67 -26.55 4.05
CA ILE A 118 11.29 -25.13 4.19
C ILE A 118 11.62 -24.57 5.59
N GLY A 119 11.54 -25.40 6.63
CA GLY A 119 11.91 -24.99 7.99
C GLY A 119 13.38 -24.59 8.13
N GLU A 120 14.29 -25.31 7.46
CA GLU A 120 15.72 -24.97 7.43
C GLU A 120 15.95 -23.65 6.72
N LEU A 121 15.20 -23.42 5.64
CA LEU A 121 15.28 -22.19 4.86
C LEU A 121 14.77 -20.97 5.65
N ILE A 122 13.71 -21.13 6.45
CA ILE A 122 13.23 -20.10 7.37
C ILE A 122 14.26 -19.84 8.49
N ASN A 123 14.91 -20.88 9.01
CA ASN A 123 15.97 -20.72 10.01
C ASN A 123 17.18 -19.99 9.43
N GLU A 124 17.57 -20.26 8.18
CA GLU A 124 18.61 -19.52 7.49
C GLU A 124 18.20 -18.05 7.24
N LEU A 125 16.96 -17.80 6.84
CA LEU A 125 16.43 -16.45 6.66
C LEU A 125 16.49 -15.66 7.97
N ASN A 126 16.09 -16.26 9.09
CA ASN A 126 16.20 -15.66 10.41
C ASN A 126 17.64 -15.33 10.83
N ARG A 127 18.63 -16.11 10.38
CA ARG A 127 20.05 -15.89 10.71
C ARG A 127 20.72 -14.84 9.82
N THR A 128 20.33 -14.77 8.55
CA THR A 128 21.04 -13.99 7.53
C THR A 128 20.28 -12.78 7.03
N ASN A 129 18.97 -12.72 7.27
CA ASN A 129 18.04 -11.78 6.64
C ASN A 129 18.11 -11.77 5.10
N GLY A 130 18.57 -12.89 4.50
CA GLY A 130 18.85 -13.01 3.08
C GLY A 130 17.62 -13.34 2.22
N LEU A 131 16.68 -12.41 2.09
CA LEU A 131 15.42 -12.65 1.37
C LEU A 131 15.61 -13.03 -0.11
N PHE A 132 16.59 -12.44 -0.79
CA PHE A 132 16.88 -12.78 -2.20
C PHE A 132 17.30 -14.25 -2.36
N LYS A 133 18.21 -14.72 -1.49
CA LYS A 133 18.67 -16.11 -1.48
C LYS A 133 17.52 -17.05 -1.12
N PHE A 134 16.73 -16.68 -0.13
CA PHE A 134 15.53 -17.40 0.28
C PHE A 134 14.55 -17.60 -0.89
N VAL A 135 14.13 -16.52 -1.55
CA VAL A 135 13.17 -16.57 -2.68
C VAL A 135 13.71 -17.41 -3.82
N ARG A 136 15.01 -17.29 -4.12
CA ARG A 136 15.66 -18.09 -5.17
C ARG A 136 15.61 -19.59 -4.87
N ILE A 137 16.02 -20.00 -3.67
CA ILE A 137 16.01 -21.41 -3.28
C ILE A 137 14.58 -21.95 -3.21
N THR A 138 13.62 -21.16 -2.70
CA THR A 138 12.20 -21.52 -2.70
C THR A 138 11.69 -21.80 -4.11
N ARG A 139 12.06 -20.97 -5.10
CA ARG A 139 11.71 -21.20 -6.50
C ARG A 139 12.29 -22.51 -7.03
N GLU A 140 13.58 -22.77 -6.78
CA GLU A 140 14.25 -24.02 -7.18
C GLU A 140 13.53 -25.24 -6.55
N LYS A 141 13.13 -25.15 -5.28
CA LYS A 141 12.38 -26.20 -4.58
C LYS A 141 10.99 -26.45 -5.17
N PHE A 142 10.27 -25.39 -5.56
CA PHE A 142 9.00 -25.57 -6.25
C PHE A 142 9.17 -26.17 -7.65
N GLN A 143 10.25 -25.83 -8.37
CA GLN A 143 10.56 -26.46 -9.66
C GLN A 143 10.86 -27.97 -9.50
N GLU A 144 11.62 -28.35 -8.47
CA GLU A 144 11.85 -29.75 -8.10
C GLU A 144 10.51 -30.46 -7.79
N ALA A 145 9.65 -29.82 -6.98
CA ALA A 145 8.34 -30.37 -6.62
C ALA A 145 7.43 -30.54 -7.85
N ALA A 146 7.43 -29.57 -8.76
CA ALA A 146 6.69 -29.61 -10.02
C ALA A 146 7.16 -30.78 -10.91
N ALA A 147 8.48 -31.00 -11.00
CA ALA A 147 9.06 -32.11 -11.76
C ALA A 147 8.70 -33.48 -11.16
N LEU A 148 8.45 -33.55 -9.85
CA LEU A 148 7.97 -34.73 -9.14
C LEU A 148 6.44 -34.92 -9.22
N GLY A 149 5.73 -34.00 -9.88
CA GLY A 149 4.27 -34.05 -10.03
C GLY A 149 3.48 -33.61 -8.78
N LEU A 150 4.14 -32.95 -7.81
CA LEU A 150 3.44 -32.33 -6.68
C LEU A 150 2.74 -31.06 -7.18
N GLN A 151 1.42 -31.16 -7.35
CA GLN A 151 0.58 -30.07 -7.80
C GLN A 151 0.05 -29.28 -6.60
N PRO A 152 -0.01 -27.94 -6.68
CA PRO A 152 -0.74 -27.12 -5.72
C PRO A 152 -2.18 -27.59 -5.57
N GLN A 153 -2.71 -27.57 -4.35
CA GLN A 153 -4.10 -27.92 -4.11
C GLN A 153 -4.98 -26.81 -4.69
N SER A 154 -5.58 -27.06 -5.86
CA SER A 154 -6.53 -26.13 -6.44
C SER A 154 -7.70 -25.90 -5.47
N THR A 155 -7.68 -24.78 -4.73
CA THR A 155 -8.83 -24.31 -3.95
C THR A 155 -9.88 -23.75 -4.90
N SER A 156 -10.47 -24.64 -5.68
CA SER A 156 -11.78 -24.40 -6.27
C SER A 156 -12.77 -24.39 -5.12
N PHE A 157 -13.16 -23.20 -4.67
CA PHE A 157 -14.39 -23.02 -3.90
C PHE A 157 -15.58 -23.37 -4.82
N ARG A 158 -15.76 -24.66 -5.11
CA ARG A 158 -16.98 -25.20 -5.71
C ARG A 158 -17.86 -25.63 -4.55
N GLN A 159 -18.70 -24.72 -4.10
CA GLN A 159 -19.75 -25.00 -3.13
C GLN A 159 -20.57 -26.19 -3.67
N GLY A 160 -20.50 -27.31 -2.96
CA GLY A 160 -21.20 -28.54 -3.32
C GLY A 160 -22.70 -28.31 -3.24
N SER A 161 -23.31 -27.97 -4.37
CA SER A 161 -24.74 -28.12 -4.56
C SER A 161 -25.02 -29.61 -4.71
N SER A 162 -25.21 -30.29 -3.59
CA SER A 162 -25.72 -31.65 -3.54
C SER A 162 -27.14 -31.66 -4.09
N ALA A 163 -27.29 -31.95 -5.38
CA ALA A 163 -28.57 -32.39 -5.93
C ALA A 163 -28.78 -33.84 -5.49
N ILE A 164 -29.62 -34.01 -4.48
CA ILE A 164 -30.08 -35.32 -4.01
C ILE A 164 -30.88 -35.96 -5.15
N SER A 165 -30.36 -37.06 -5.69
CA SER A 165 -31.07 -37.90 -6.65
C SER A 165 -32.15 -38.69 -5.90
N MET A 166 -33.42 -38.35 -6.14
CA MET A 166 -34.56 -39.13 -5.63
C MET A 166 -34.94 -40.21 -6.64
N SER A 167 -34.66 -41.47 -6.28
CA SER A 167 -35.30 -42.64 -6.90
C SER A 167 -36.03 -43.43 -5.81
N CYS A 168 -37.36 -43.46 -5.92
CA CYS A 168 -38.30 -44.16 -5.04
C CYS A 168 -38.51 -45.61 -5.52
N PRO A 169 -38.71 -46.57 -4.59
CA PRO A 169 -39.87 -47.45 -4.73
C PRO A 169 -40.65 -47.74 -3.43
N ALA A 170 -41.97 -47.50 -3.53
CA ALA A 170 -43.15 -48.23 -3.04
C ALA A 170 -43.18 -49.08 -1.73
N LEU A 171 -44.15 -48.68 -0.86
CA LEU A 171 -45.11 -49.45 -0.01
C LEU A 171 -44.54 -50.41 1.08
N SER A 172 -44.96 -50.38 2.36
CA SER A 172 -46.33 -50.66 2.85
C SER A 172 -46.50 -50.40 4.37
N VAL A 173 -47.78 -50.34 4.77
CA VAL A 173 -48.48 -50.09 6.05
C VAL A 173 -48.07 -50.93 7.30
N SER A 174 -48.09 -50.33 8.51
CA SER A 174 -48.90 -50.81 9.66
C SER A 174 -48.95 -49.81 10.84
N THR A 175 -50.13 -49.72 11.45
CA THR A 175 -50.60 -48.98 12.64
C THR A 175 -49.98 -49.51 13.94
N ASP A 176 -49.70 -48.66 14.95
CA ASP A 176 -50.46 -48.58 16.22
C ASP A 176 -49.88 -47.63 17.30
N ILE A 177 -50.82 -47.21 18.16
CA ILE A 177 -50.82 -46.22 19.25
C ILE A 177 -49.82 -46.49 20.39
N SER A 178 -49.23 -45.45 21.01
CA SER A 178 -49.09 -45.33 22.49
C SER A 178 -48.46 -43.98 22.93
N GLU A 179 -48.95 -43.47 24.06
CA GLU A 179 -48.64 -42.21 24.71
C GLU A 179 -47.41 -42.26 25.67
N SER A 180 -46.79 -41.08 25.83
CA SER A 180 -46.28 -40.50 27.08
C SER A 180 -44.87 -40.81 27.65
N SER A 181 -44.31 -39.70 28.14
CA SER A 181 -43.43 -39.52 29.31
C SER A 181 -41.89 -39.49 29.13
N THR A 182 -41.37 -38.25 29.23
CA THR A 182 -40.21 -37.80 30.04
C THR A 182 -39.07 -38.77 30.36
N LYS A 183 -37.86 -38.44 29.90
CA LYS A 183 -36.65 -38.11 30.71
C LYS A 183 -35.46 -37.86 29.77
N LYS A 184 -34.94 -36.64 29.75
CA LYS A 184 -33.68 -36.19 30.41
C LYS A 184 -32.43 -36.74 29.71
N ASN A 185 -31.71 -35.87 29.00
CA ASN A 185 -30.33 -35.51 29.34
C ASN A 185 -29.90 -34.24 28.57
N GLU A 186 -29.73 -33.17 29.34
CA GLU A 186 -28.90 -32.02 29.02
C GLU A 186 -27.45 -32.47 28.77
N HIS A 187 -26.74 -31.80 27.85
CA HIS A 187 -25.58 -30.99 28.22
C HIS A 187 -25.47 -29.80 27.25
N ARG A 188 -25.73 -28.61 27.79
CA ARG A 188 -25.35 -27.27 27.28
C ARG A 188 -23.83 -27.08 27.53
N VAL A 189 -23.01 -26.68 26.56
CA VAL A 189 -22.63 -25.28 26.15
C VAL A 189 -21.82 -24.60 27.30
N PRO A 190 -20.66 -23.91 27.08
CA PRO A 190 -20.66 -22.70 26.26
C PRO A 190 -19.41 -22.29 25.46
N LEU A 191 -19.70 -21.86 24.23
CA LEU A 191 -19.01 -20.80 23.50
C LEU A 191 -19.12 -19.50 24.32
N GLN A 192 -17.99 -18.88 24.65
CA GLN A 192 -17.95 -17.57 25.30
C GLN A 192 -17.53 -16.51 24.27
N GLU A 193 -18.51 -15.74 23.80
CA GLU A 193 -18.30 -14.41 23.23
C GLU A 193 -17.85 -13.46 24.35
N VAL A 194 -16.77 -12.72 24.12
CA VAL A 194 -16.46 -11.51 24.89
C VAL A 194 -16.36 -10.33 23.92
N ASN A 195 -17.42 -9.54 23.93
CA ASN A 195 -17.45 -8.15 23.48
C ASN A 195 -16.49 -7.30 24.34
N ARG A 196 -15.58 -6.56 23.70
CA ARG A 196 -15.03 -5.30 24.22
C ARG A 196 -14.78 -4.29 23.10
N GLN A 197 -15.68 -3.32 23.02
CA GLN A 197 -15.44 -1.93 22.57
C GLN A 197 -14.72 -1.20 23.74
N VAL A 198 -13.86 -0.17 23.65
CA VAL A 198 -13.25 0.71 22.64
C VAL A 198 -12.08 1.38 23.41
N GLU A 199 -10.94 1.67 22.78
CA GLU A 199 -10.18 2.89 23.14
C GLU A 199 -9.28 3.34 21.98
N GLU A 200 -9.64 4.50 21.45
CA GLU A 200 -9.04 5.22 20.34
C GLU A 200 -7.80 5.98 20.83
N VAL A 201 -6.60 5.56 20.43
CA VAL A 201 -5.36 6.28 20.75
C VAL A 201 -4.90 7.09 19.54
N ASN A 202 -5.11 8.40 19.65
CA ASN A 202 -4.63 9.45 18.76
C ASN A 202 -3.09 9.41 18.62
N TYR A 203 -2.58 9.02 17.45
CA TYR A 203 -1.18 9.29 17.10
C TYR A 203 -1.04 10.71 16.58
N ARG A 204 -0.71 11.60 17.52
CA ARG A 204 -0.27 12.97 17.27
C ARG A 204 1.03 12.96 16.46
N SER A 205 0.97 13.56 15.29
CA SER A 205 2.08 13.92 14.43
C SER A 205 3.15 14.70 15.21
N LYS A 206 4.39 14.24 15.19
CA LYS A 206 5.57 15.05 15.51
C LYS A 206 6.53 15.02 14.33
N SER A 207 6.52 16.11 13.58
CA SER A 207 7.60 16.52 12.69
C SER A 207 8.86 16.85 13.52
N PRO A 208 10.06 16.46 13.07
CA PRO A 208 11.28 17.11 13.51
C PRO A 208 11.53 18.35 12.65
N SER A 209 11.56 19.48 13.34
CA SER A 209 12.04 20.79 12.90
C SER A 209 13.44 20.73 12.27
N LYS A 210 13.60 21.57 11.25
CA LYS A 210 14.84 21.93 10.56
C LYS A 210 15.95 22.34 11.54
N ALA A 211 17.16 21.81 11.32
CA ALA A 211 18.40 22.49 11.69
C ALA A 211 19.15 22.80 10.40
N THR A 212 19.20 24.08 10.07
CA THR A 212 20.03 24.67 9.03
C THR A 212 21.46 24.73 9.56
N GLU A 213 22.43 24.14 8.85
CA GLU A 213 23.81 24.59 8.97
C GLU A 213 24.44 24.69 7.57
N ASN A 214 24.61 25.94 7.14
CA ASN A 214 25.27 26.32 5.91
C ASN A 214 26.77 26.09 6.05
N LYS A 215 27.36 25.25 5.20
CA LYS A 215 28.80 25.29 4.89
C LYS A 215 28.96 25.62 3.41
N LEU A 216 29.14 26.93 3.22
CA LEU A 216 29.61 27.62 2.02
C LEU A 216 30.94 26.98 1.57
N TYR A 217 30.98 26.31 0.42
CA TYR A 217 32.23 26.04 -0.28
C TYR A 217 32.37 27.03 -1.44
N ASP A 218 33.33 27.92 -1.25
CA ASP A 218 33.84 28.88 -2.22
C ASP A 218 34.56 28.13 -3.36
N GLY A 219 33.95 28.14 -4.55
CA GLY A 219 34.48 27.53 -5.76
C GLY A 219 34.70 28.59 -6.82
N ARG A 220 35.86 29.26 -6.76
CA ARG A 220 36.35 30.22 -7.76
C ARG A 220 36.30 29.66 -9.19
N PHE A 221 35.82 30.52 -10.08
CA PHE A 221 36.00 30.53 -11.53
C PHE A 221 37.33 29.93 -12.02
N ASN A 222 37.25 29.09 -13.05
CA ASN A 222 38.18 29.23 -14.17
C ASN A 222 37.51 28.92 -15.51
N ARG A 223 37.50 29.93 -16.38
CA ARG A 223 37.08 29.86 -17.78
C ARG A 223 38.30 29.46 -18.60
N TYR A 224 38.21 28.38 -19.37
CA TYR A 224 39.01 28.24 -20.59
C TYR A 224 38.14 27.79 -21.74
N SER A 225 37.95 28.72 -22.67
CA SER A 225 37.46 28.49 -24.02
C SER A 225 38.49 27.70 -24.84
N LYS A 226 38.06 26.68 -25.58
CA LYS A 226 38.63 26.34 -26.89
C LYS A 226 37.49 25.96 -27.85
N LYS A 227 37.56 26.56 -29.03
CA LYS A 227 36.58 26.58 -30.12
C LYS A 227 36.44 25.22 -30.84
N PRO A 228 35.32 25.00 -31.56
CA PRO A 228 35.06 23.81 -32.37
C PRO A 228 35.73 23.91 -33.76
N ASN A 229 35.87 22.75 -34.41
CA ASN A 229 35.90 22.63 -35.88
C ASN A 229 34.47 22.72 -36.42
#